data_AF-A0A6B3EPN1-F1
#
_entry.id   AF-A0A6B3EPN1-F1
#
_cell.length_a   1.000
_cell.length_b   1.000
_cell.length_c   1.000
_cell.angle_alpha   90.00
_cell.angle_beta   90.00
_cell.angle_gamma   90.00
#
_symmetry.space_group_name_H-M   'P 1'
#
loop_
_entity.id
_entity.type
_entity.pdbx_description
1 polymer ?
#
loop_
_entity_poly.entity_id
_entity_poly.type
_entity_poly.pdbx_seq_one_letter_code
_entity_poly.pdbx_strand_id
1 'polypeptide(L)'
;YDEVHLLPAPVFKFTADLQARRRLGLTATLVREDGRESDVFSLIGPKRFDAPWKEIEAQGYIAPADCVEVRVNLTESERLAYATAET
;
A
#
# COMPACT_ATOMS: atom_id res chain seq x y z
N TYR A 1 8.85 10.45 -7.83
CA TYR A 1 7.63 9.64 -7.90
C TYR A 1 7.13 9.48 -6.49
N ASP A 2 5.90 9.90 -6.25
CA ASP A 2 5.23 9.71 -4.96
C ASP A 2 4.32 8.48 -5.04
N GLU A 3 4.08 7.83 -3.91
CA GLU A 3 3.39 6.54 -3.80
C GLU A 3 3.80 5.49 -4.84
N VAL A 4 5.10 5.21 -4.86
CA VAL A 4 5.70 4.35 -5.90
C VAL A 4 5.17 2.91 -5.93
N HIS A 5 4.50 2.45 -4.88
CA HIS A 5 3.81 1.17 -4.90
C HIS A 5 2.69 1.12 -5.96
N LEU A 6 2.21 2.25 -6.48
CA LEU A 6 1.20 2.33 -7.55
C LEU A 6 1.77 2.18 -8.97
N LEU A 7 3.08 2.38 -9.14
CA LEU A 7 3.73 2.40 -10.46
C LEU A 7 3.63 1.12 -11.30
N PRO A 8 3.56 -0.09 -10.71
CA PRO A 8 3.39 -1.32 -11.50
C PRO A 8 2.05 -1.42 -12.24
N ALA A 9 1.07 -0.55 -11.94
CA ALA A 9 -0.18 -0.50 -12.70
C ALA A 9 0.08 0.00 -14.15
N PRO A 10 -0.60 -0.56 -15.17
CA PRO A 10 -0.31 -0.30 -16.59
C PRO A 10 -0.28 1.18 -16.99
N VAL A 11 -1.08 2.03 -16.34
CA VAL A 11 -1.19 3.47 -16.61
C VAL A 11 0.07 4.23 -16.16
N PHE A 12 0.74 3.79 -15.10
CA PHE A 12 1.86 4.53 -14.51
C PHE A 12 3.23 4.15 -15.09
N LYS A 13 3.33 3.03 -15.83
CA LYS A 13 4.54 2.66 -16.57
C LYS A 13 4.99 3.76 -17.55
N PHE A 14 4.04 4.46 -18.19
CA PHE A 14 4.36 5.56 -19.11
C PHE A 14 5.16 6.69 -18.46
N THR A 15 4.98 6.95 -17.15
CA THR A 15 5.76 7.97 -16.43
C THR A 15 7.18 7.50 -16.09
N ALA A 16 7.41 6.19 -16.06
CA ALA A 16 8.73 5.59 -15.89
C ALA A 16 9.53 5.56 -17.22
N ASP A 17 8.89 5.76 -18.37
CA ASP A 17 9.54 5.90 -19.68
C ASP A 17 10.09 7.31 -19.92
N LEU A 18 9.72 8.29 -19.09
CA LEU A 18 10.29 9.64 -19.16
C LEU A 18 11.80 9.59 -18.89
N GLN A 19 12.59 10.12 -19.83
CA GLN A 19 14.05 10.09 -19.73
C GLN A 19 14.54 10.95 -18.56
N ALA A 20 15.18 10.32 -17.59
CA ALA A 20 15.77 10.98 -16.42
C ALA A 20 17.05 10.28 -15.98
N ARG A 21 18.09 11.06 -15.65
CA ARG A 21 19.40 10.54 -15.20
C ARG A 21 19.37 10.07 -13.73
N ARG A 22 18.42 10.55 -12.94
CA ARG A 22 18.24 10.19 -11.52
C ARG A 22 16.74 10.09 -11.23
N ARG A 23 16.35 9.07 -10.47
CA ARG A 23 14.95 8.80 -10.09
C ARG A 23 14.89 8.72 -8.57
N LEU A 24 13.87 9.33 -7.98
CA LEU A 24 13.56 9.25 -6.55
C LEU A 24 12.14 8.74 -6.39
N GLY A 25 12.00 7.63 -5.68
CA GLY A 25 10.71 7.07 -5.28
C GLY A 25 10.46 7.32 -3.81
N LEU A 26 9.29 7.87 -3.49
CA LEU A 26 8.79 8.04 -2.14
C LEU A 26 7.56 7.15 -1.99
N THR A 27 7.46 6.43 -0.88
CA THR A 27 6.24 5.73 -0.48
C THR A 27 6.26 5.44 1.00
N ALA A 28 5.07 5.44 1.61
CA ALA A 28 4.90 5.05 3.01
C ALA A 28 4.80 3.52 3.17
N THR A 29 4.32 2.81 2.15
CA THR A 29 4.08 1.37 2.19
C THR A 29 4.61 0.71 0.92
N LEU A 30 5.46 -0.31 1.10
CA LEU A 30 6.00 -1.08 -0.02
C LEU A 30 5.31 -2.45 -0.16
N VAL A 31 4.51 -2.84 0.83
CA VAL A 31 3.86 -4.16 0.88
C VAL A 31 2.75 -4.23 -0.16
N ARG A 32 2.80 -5.25 -1.02
CA ARG A 32 1.74 -5.53 -2.00
C ARG A 32 1.22 -6.96 -1.86
N GLU A 33 -0.10 -7.10 -1.93
CA GLU A 33 -0.79 -8.40 -1.86
C GLU A 33 -0.47 -9.32 -3.05
N ASP A 34 -0.07 -8.75 -4.19
CA ASP A 34 0.30 -9.50 -5.39
C ASP A 34 1.77 -9.95 -5.43
N GLY A 35 2.58 -9.59 -4.44
CA GLY A 35 3.99 -9.93 -4.34
C GLY A 35 4.88 -9.29 -5.42
N ARG A 36 4.39 -8.33 -6.20
CA ARG A 36 5.11 -7.71 -7.34
C ARG A 36 5.92 -6.46 -6.96
N GLU A 37 6.37 -6.40 -5.72
CA GLU A 37 7.17 -5.27 -5.20
C GLU A 37 8.50 -5.11 -5.96
N SER A 38 9.05 -6.21 -6.47
CA SER A 38 10.27 -6.23 -7.28
C SER A 38 10.18 -5.42 -8.58
N ASP A 39 8.95 -5.23 -9.10
CA ASP A 39 8.74 -4.46 -10.33
C ASP A 39 9.03 -2.96 -10.09
N VAL A 40 8.79 -2.46 -8.87
CA VAL A 40 9.13 -1.08 -8.47
C VAL A 40 10.65 -0.88 -8.48
N PHE A 41 11.41 -1.87 -7.98
CA PHE A 41 12.87 -1.81 -7.97
C PHE A 41 13.47 -1.80 -9.37
N SER A 42 12.84 -2.49 -10.31
CA SER A 42 13.28 -2.53 -11.71
C SER A 42 13.05 -1.19 -12.42
N LEU A 43 12.02 -0.43 -12.02
CA LEU A 43 11.67 0.85 -12.65
C LEU A 43 12.43 2.05 -12.07
N ILE A 44 12.65 2.08 -10.75
CA ILE A 44 13.27 3.23 -10.06
C ILE A 44 14.69 2.93 -9.56
N GLY A 45 14.96 1.69 -9.17
CA GLY A 45 16.19 1.27 -8.50
C GLY A 45 15.93 0.68 -7.11
N PRO A 46 16.99 0.22 -6.42
CA PRO A 46 16.87 -0.48 -5.15
C PRO A 46 16.41 0.47 -4.02
N LYS A 47 15.77 -0.10 -2.99
CA LYS A 47 15.43 0.62 -1.75
C LYS A 47 16.71 1.15 -1.09
N ARG A 48 16.78 2.46 -0.85
CA ARG A 48 17.96 3.13 -0.26
C ARG A 48 17.82 3.40 1.22
N PHE A 49 16.60 3.61 1.69
CA PHE A 49 16.29 3.93 3.07
C PHE A 49 14.91 3.37 3.42
N ASP A 50 14.75 2.92 4.66
CA ASP A 50 13.51 2.44 5.25
C ASP A 50 13.55 2.80 6.73
N ALA A 51 12.43 3.27 7.27
CA ALA A 51 12.30 3.63 8.66
C ALA A 51 11.04 2.96 9.22
N PRO A 52 11.17 2.04 10.19
CA PRO A 52 10.03 1.40 10.82
C PRO A 52 9.15 2.42 11.52
N TRP A 53 7.85 2.45 11.18
CA TRP A 53 6.92 3.43 11.76
C TRP A 53 6.85 3.37 13.30
N LYS A 54 7.02 2.17 13.89
CA LYS A 54 7.07 1.98 15.35
C LYS A 54 8.24 2.70 16.02
N GLU A 55 9.39 2.82 15.35
CA GLU A 55 10.53 3.56 15.90
C GLU A 55 10.26 5.06 15.88
N ILE A 56 9.60 5.54 14.84
CA ILE A 56 9.22 6.95 14.68
C ILE A 56 8.11 7.33 15.68
N GLU A 57 7.15 6.43 15.92
CA GLU A 57 6.14 6.52 16.98
C GLU A 57 6.79 6.59 18.36
N ALA A 58 7.75 5.71 18.66
CA ALA A 58 8.49 5.71 19.93
C ALA A 58 9.31 7.00 20.15
N GLN A 59 9.73 7.67 19.09
CA GLN A 59 10.42 8.98 19.14
C GLN A 59 9.45 10.16 19.31
N GLY A 60 8.14 9.92 19.28
CA GLY A 60 7.11 10.94 19.46
C GLY A 60 6.81 11.77 18.21
N TYR A 61 7.28 11.37 17.03
CA TYR A 61 7.00 12.06 15.76
C TYR A 61 5.66 11.61 15.13
N ILE A 62 5.19 10.41 15.46
CA ILE A 62 3.91 9.84 15.00
C ILE A 62 3.01 9.62 16.22
N ALA A 63 1.72 9.89 16.07
CA ALA A 63 0.73 9.64 17.11
C ALA A 63 0.45 8.14 17.28
N PRO A 64 0.29 7.64 18.51
CA PRO A 64 0.00 6.23 18.74
C PRO A 64 -1.38 5.85 18.22
N ALA A 65 -1.49 4.66 17.62
CA ALA A 65 -2.72 4.14 17.03
C ALA A 65 -3.25 2.92 17.79
N ASP A 66 -4.48 3.03 18.30
CA ASP A 66 -5.21 1.91 18.90
C ASP A 66 -6.09 1.22 17.85
N CYS A 67 -5.66 0.05 17.37
CA CYS A 67 -6.40 -0.74 16.39
C CYS A 67 -7.41 -1.66 17.08
N VAL A 68 -8.71 -1.37 16.95
CA VAL A 68 -9.80 -2.17 17.52
C VAL A 68 -10.72 -2.70 16.41
N GLU A 69 -10.84 -4.03 16.31
CA GLU A 69 -11.81 -4.67 15.41
C GLU A 69 -13.15 -4.84 16.12
N VAL A 70 -14.17 -4.09 15.71
CA VAL A 70 -15.53 -4.23 16.24
C VAL A 70 -16.34 -5.13 15.32
N ARG A 71 -16.59 -6.37 15.76
CA ARG A 71 -17.42 -7.32 15.01
C ARG A 71 -18.90 -7.08 15.30
N VAL A 72 -19.67 -6.90 14.24
CA VAL A 72 -21.13 -6.77 14.31
C VAL A 72 -21.79 -7.98 13.68
N ASN A 73 -22.86 -8.47 14.32
CA ASN A 73 -23.64 -9.57 13.77
C ASN A 73 -24.64 -9.01 12.74
N LEU A 74 -24.70 -9.63 11.57
CA LEU A 74 -25.81 -9.42 10.64
C LEU A 74 -27.13 -9.82 11.29
N THR A 75 -28.17 -9.02 11.08
CA THR A 75 -29.56 -9.36 11.43
C THR A 75 -30.04 -10.56 10.62
N GLU A 76 -31.11 -11.21 11.06
CA GLU A 76 -31.64 -12.40 10.38
C GLU A 76 -32.02 -12.11 8.91
N SER A 77 -32.65 -10.96 8.63
CA SER A 77 -32.99 -10.53 7.28
C SER A 77 -31.76 -10.28 6.41
N GLU A 78 -30.73 -9.63 6.96
CA GLU A 78 -29.48 -9.37 6.23
C GLU A 78 -28.71 -10.65 5.94
N ARG A 79 -28.71 -11.61 6.87
CA ARG A 79 -28.11 -12.93 6.66
C ARG A 79 -28.80 -13.68 5.53
N LEU A 80 -30.14 -13.67 5.50
CA LEU A 80 -30.89 -14.34 4.45
C LEU A 80 -30.62 -13.69 3.09
N ALA A 81 -30.67 -12.36 3.02
CA ALA A 81 -30.36 -11.61 1.79
C ALA A 81 -28.93 -11.86 1.30
N TYR A 82 -27.95 -11.87 2.20
CA TYR A 82 -26.55 -12.18 1.87
C TYR A 82 -26.41 -13.62 1.34
N ALA A 83 -27.06 -14.59 1.98
CA ALA A 83 -26.98 -16.00 1.58
C ALA A 83 -27.64 -16.28 0.22
N THR A 84 -28.64 -15.49 -0.18
CA THR A 84 -29.36 -15.64 -1.45
C THR A 84 -28.84 -14.73 -2.57
N ALA A 85 -27.83 -13.89 -2.31
CA ALA A 85 -27.25 -13.04 -3.33
C ALA A 85 -26.50 -13.88 -4.38
N GLU A 86 -26.79 -13.66 -5.65
CA GLU A 86 -26.02 -14.29 -6.74
C GLU A 86 -24.63 -13.65 -6.83
N THR A 87 -23.59 -14.49 -6.92
CA THR A 87 -22.18 -14.11 -7.13
C THR A 87 -21.89 -13.57 -8.52
#